data_AF-A0A4R7ZQY2-F1
#
_entry.id   AF-A0A4R7ZQY2-F1
#
_cell.length_a   1.000
_cell.length_b   1.000
_cell.length_c   1.000
_cell.angle_alpha   90.00
_cell.angle_beta   90.00
_cell.angle_gamma   90.00
#
_symmetry.space_group_name_H-M   'P 1'
#
loop_
_entity.id
_entity.type
_entity.pdbx_description
1 polymer ?
#
loop_
_entity_poly.entity_id
_entity_poly.type
_entity_poly.pdbx_seq_one_letter_code
_entity_poly.pdbx_strand_id
1 'polypeptide(L)'
;MMTGGVAMTKRRPPGMDNQDWVESQIKLAQNQGEFENLPGAGKPLKLADGHDPDWWVKDFIRREDVETEALLPPAMLLRKEKQQVYEKVRGMRRESEVREYLADLNSRIRLSIRDTTGPVVPTGPVNEDAIIAQWRMERPATTPRPRSADERPAKKKSIWQRLFS
;
A
#
# COMPACT_ATOMS: atom_id res chain seq x y z
N MET A 1 -20.87 -20.08 -15.32
CA MET A 1 -20.48 -19.75 -13.93
C MET A 1 -19.29 -20.61 -13.57
N MET A 2 -18.06 -20.08 -13.65
CA MET A 2 -16.83 -20.82 -13.36
C MET A 2 -16.36 -20.38 -11.96
N THR A 3 -16.62 -21.23 -10.96
CA THR A 3 -16.11 -21.06 -9.60
C THR A 3 -14.63 -21.42 -9.59
N GLY A 4 -13.77 -20.43 -9.78
CA GLY A 4 -12.34 -20.54 -9.51
C GLY A 4 -12.09 -20.61 -8.01
N GLY A 5 -12.28 -21.79 -7.42
CA GLY A 5 -11.81 -22.07 -6.08
C GLY A 5 -10.30 -22.20 -6.13
N VAL A 6 -9.57 -21.31 -5.44
CA VAL A 6 -8.13 -21.47 -5.20
C VAL A 6 -7.94 -22.83 -4.55
N ALA A 7 -7.31 -23.76 -5.27
CA ALA A 7 -6.98 -25.07 -4.72
C ALA A 7 -6.05 -24.86 -3.52
N MET A 8 -6.61 -24.99 -2.31
CA MET A 8 -5.80 -25.03 -1.10
C MET A 8 -4.87 -26.25 -1.22
N THR A 9 -3.58 -25.99 -1.37
CA THR A 9 -2.56 -27.04 -1.39
C THR A 9 -2.73 -27.88 -0.13
N LYS A 10 -2.93 -29.19 -0.30
CA LYS A 10 -3.17 -30.09 0.84
C LYS A 10 -1.98 -29.99 1.79
N ARG A 11 -2.17 -30.15 3.10
CA ARG A 11 -1.05 -30.16 4.05
C ARG A 11 -0.33 -31.50 3.97
N ARG A 12 1.01 -31.48 4.03
CA ARG A 12 1.85 -32.68 4.16
C ARG A 12 1.43 -33.53 5.38
N PRO A 13 1.26 -34.86 5.25
CA PRO A 13 1.04 -35.75 6.38
C PRO A 13 2.22 -35.78 7.37
N PRO A 14 1.96 -35.86 8.68
CA PRO A 14 3.02 -36.06 9.67
C PRO A 14 3.75 -37.40 9.41
N GLY A 15 5.08 -37.39 9.52
CA GLY A 15 5.94 -38.59 9.34
C GLY A 15 6.35 -38.92 7.90
N MET A 16 5.84 -38.22 6.89
CA MET A 16 6.23 -38.41 5.48
C MET A 16 7.32 -37.43 5.06
N ASP A 17 8.30 -37.83 4.25
CA ASP A 17 9.30 -36.90 3.72
C ASP A 17 8.65 -35.84 2.79
N ASN A 18 9.25 -34.65 2.70
CA ASN A 18 8.72 -33.57 1.86
C ASN A 18 8.79 -33.93 0.37
N GLN A 19 9.90 -34.53 -0.07
CA GLN A 19 10.09 -34.91 -1.46
C GLN A 19 9.09 -36.00 -1.87
N ASP A 20 8.90 -37.02 -1.02
CA ASP A 20 7.90 -38.08 -1.25
C ASP A 20 6.48 -37.52 -1.34
N TRP A 21 6.17 -36.53 -0.49
CA TRP A 21 4.86 -35.90 -0.48
C TRP A 21 4.61 -35.08 -1.76
N VAL A 22 5.58 -34.25 -2.18
CA VAL A 22 5.51 -33.46 -3.42
C VAL A 22 5.38 -34.38 -4.63
N GLU A 23 6.22 -35.42 -4.73
CA GLU A 23 6.19 -36.40 -5.81
C GLU A 23 4.83 -37.11 -5.90
N SER A 24 4.25 -37.46 -4.74
CA SER A 24 2.91 -38.06 -4.67
C SER A 24 1.81 -37.12 -5.17
N GLN A 25 1.89 -35.82 -4.89
CA GLN A 25 0.95 -34.83 -5.43
C GLN A 25 1.09 -34.67 -6.95
N ILE A 26 2.32 -34.63 -7.47
CA ILE A 26 2.59 -34.52 -8.92
C ILE A 26 2.00 -35.73 -9.66
N LYS A 27 2.27 -36.95 -9.18
CA LYS A 27 1.72 -38.19 -9.78
C LYS A 27 0.20 -38.21 -9.77
N LEU A 28 -0.41 -37.76 -8.67
CA LEU A 28 -1.86 -37.68 -8.57
C LEU A 28 -2.44 -36.71 -9.62
N ALA A 29 -1.86 -35.51 -9.75
CA ALA A 29 -2.28 -34.50 -10.73
C ALA A 29 -2.09 -34.98 -12.18
N GLN A 30 -0.99 -35.68 -12.47
CA GLN A 30 -0.76 -36.33 -13.77
C GLN A 30 -1.83 -37.39 -14.07
N ASN A 31 -2.12 -38.29 -13.13
CA ASN A 31 -3.14 -39.33 -13.29
C ASN A 31 -4.55 -38.76 -13.47
N GLN A 32 -4.81 -37.58 -12.93
CA GLN A 32 -6.07 -36.86 -13.09
C GLN A 32 -6.14 -36.05 -14.38
N GLY A 33 -5.05 -35.98 -15.14
CA GLY A 33 -4.97 -35.19 -16.37
C GLY A 33 -4.99 -33.69 -16.12
N GLU A 34 -4.60 -33.20 -14.93
CA GLU A 34 -4.56 -31.75 -14.65
C GLU A 34 -3.54 -31.00 -15.52
N PHE A 35 -2.57 -31.71 -16.11
CA PHE A 35 -1.61 -31.19 -17.07
C PHE A 35 -2.06 -31.32 -18.54
N GLU A 36 -3.23 -31.89 -18.81
CA GLU A 36 -3.80 -31.99 -20.15
C GLU A 36 -4.59 -30.72 -20.52
N ASN A 37 -4.59 -30.33 -21.80
CA ASN A 37 -5.32 -29.17 -22.31
C ASN A 37 -5.00 -27.84 -21.61
N LEU A 38 -3.76 -27.66 -21.13
CA LEU A 38 -3.35 -26.42 -20.48
C LEU A 38 -3.56 -25.19 -21.38
N PRO A 39 -3.92 -24.03 -20.82
CA PRO A 39 -3.97 -22.78 -21.56
C PRO A 39 -2.60 -22.48 -22.19
N GLY A 40 -2.51 -22.63 -23.52
CA GLY A 40 -1.26 -22.44 -24.25
C GLY A 40 -0.64 -23.72 -24.81
N ALA A 41 -1.15 -24.90 -24.46
CA ALA A 41 -0.69 -26.17 -25.02
C ALA A 41 -0.75 -26.17 -26.56
N GLY A 42 0.38 -26.49 -27.19
CA GLY A 42 0.53 -26.50 -28.65
C GLY A 42 0.54 -25.13 -29.33
N LYS A 43 0.40 -24.02 -28.58
CA LYS A 43 0.48 -22.66 -29.13
C LYS A 43 1.92 -22.15 -29.09
N PRO A 44 2.35 -21.32 -30.05
CA PRO A 44 3.67 -20.71 -30.00
C PRO A 44 3.82 -19.81 -28.77
N LEU A 45 5.01 -19.82 -28.17
CA LEU A 45 5.36 -18.89 -27.09
C LEU A 45 5.40 -17.46 -27.63
N LYS A 46 4.77 -16.53 -26.92
CA LYS A 46 4.82 -15.10 -27.22
C LYS A 46 6.06 -14.48 -26.58
N LEU A 47 7.22 -14.70 -27.21
CA LEU A 47 8.48 -14.13 -26.76
C LEU A 47 8.65 -12.70 -27.32
N ALA A 48 9.46 -11.88 -26.64
CA ALA A 48 9.87 -10.58 -27.16
C ALA A 48 10.83 -10.75 -28.35
N ASP A 49 10.90 -9.76 -29.24
CA ASP A 49 11.75 -9.79 -30.45
C ASP A 49 13.26 -9.83 -30.12
N GLY A 50 13.65 -9.47 -28.90
CA GLY A 50 15.03 -9.49 -28.40
C GLY A 50 15.23 -10.46 -27.23
N HIS A 51 16.48 -10.88 -27.01
CA HIS A 51 16.83 -11.69 -25.85
C HIS A 51 16.64 -10.88 -24.55
N ASP A 52 15.66 -11.30 -23.75
CA ASP A 52 15.31 -10.69 -22.46
C ASP A 52 15.19 -11.83 -21.43
N PRO A 53 16.14 -11.99 -20.50
CA PRO A 53 16.08 -13.07 -19.51
C PRO A 53 14.86 -12.96 -18.58
N ASP A 54 14.29 -11.76 -18.43
CA ASP A 54 13.16 -11.47 -17.55
C ASP A 54 11.80 -11.47 -18.29
N TRP A 55 11.76 -11.98 -19.54
CA TRP A 55 10.55 -11.96 -20.38
C TRP A 55 9.33 -12.57 -19.67
N TRP A 56 9.53 -13.67 -18.94
CA TRP A 56 8.47 -14.40 -18.26
C TRP A 56 7.97 -13.66 -17.01
N VAL A 57 8.85 -12.93 -16.31
CA VAL A 57 8.48 -12.09 -15.17
C VAL A 57 7.63 -10.93 -15.66
N LYS A 58 8.04 -10.28 -16.74
CA LYS A 58 7.30 -9.17 -17.36
C LYS A 58 5.95 -9.61 -17.90
N ASP A 59 5.87 -10.81 -18.49
CA ASP A 59 4.60 -11.42 -18.90
C ASP A 59 3.70 -11.72 -17.70
N PHE A 60 4.25 -12.30 -16.63
CA PHE A 60 3.52 -12.58 -15.40
C PHE A 60 2.92 -11.32 -14.78
N ILE A 61 3.74 -10.27 -14.61
CA ILE A 61 3.30 -8.97 -14.09
C ILE A 61 2.13 -8.43 -14.92
N ARG A 62 2.21 -8.54 -16.25
CA ARG A 62 1.17 -8.07 -17.16
C ARG A 62 -0.10 -8.91 -17.11
N ARG A 63 0.01 -10.24 -17.05
CA ARG A 63 -1.16 -11.12 -17.10
C ARG A 63 -1.94 -11.15 -15.79
N GLU A 64 -1.25 -11.05 -14.66
CA GLU A 64 -1.86 -11.08 -13.32
C GLU A 64 -2.18 -9.68 -12.79
N ASP A 65 -1.94 -8.62 -13.58
CA ASP A 65 -2.09 -7.22 -13.18
C ASP A 65 -1.42 -6.91 -11.84
N VAL A 66 -0.18 -7.40 -11.67
CA VAL A 66 0.54 -7.29 -10.41
C VAL A 66 0.82 -5.81 -10.12
N GLU A 67 0.50 -5.36 -8.91
CA GLU A 67 0.82 -4.01 -8.45
C GLU A 67 2.34 -3.77 -8.52
N THR A 68 2.77 -3.01 -9.52
CA THR A 68 4.19 -2.75 -9.80
C THR A 68 4.79 -1.66 -8.91
N GLU A 69 3.95 -0.95 -8.16
CA GLU A 69 4.40 0.18 -7.35
C GLU A 69 5.39 -0.25 -6.27
N ALA A 70 5.16 -1.40 -5.64
CA ALA A 70 6.09 -1.96 -4.65
C ALA A 70 7.45 -2.37 -5.24
N LEU A 71 7.56 -2.52 -6.57
CA LEU A 71 8.79 -2.88 -7.27
C LEU A 71 9.60 -1.64 -7.68
N LEU A 72 9.05 -0.43 -7.51
CA LEU A 72 9.73 0.79 -7.93
C LEU A 72 10.91 1.11 -7.01
N PRO A 73 12.02 1.63 -7.55
CA PRO A 73 13.10 2.17 -6.75
C PRO A 73 12.60 3.26 -5.78
N PRO A 74 13.22 3.43 -4.59
CA PRO A 74 12.78 4.42 -3.59
C PRO A 74 12.63 5.84 -4.16
N ALA A 75 13.52 6.26 -5.05
CA ALA A 75 13.45 7.58 -5.67
C ALA A 75 12.21 7.78 -6.56
N MET A 76 11.75 6.72 -7.24
CA MET A 76 10.53 6.74 -8.05
C MET A 76 9.28 6.81 -7.18
N LEU A 77 9.26 6.06 -6.07
CA LEU A 77 8.18 6.12 -5.08
C LEU A 77 8.04 7.54 -4.50
N LEU A 78 9.15 8.17 -4.13
CA LEU A 78 9.14 9.54 -3.59
C LEU A 78 8.69 10.58 -4.62
N ARG A 79 9.05 10.41 -5.90
CA ARG A 79 8.55 11.28 -6.98
C ARG A 79 7.04 11.16 -7.14
N LYS A 80 6.49 9.95 -7.10
CA LYS A 80 5.05 9.72 -7.20
C LYS A 80 4.32 10.27 -5.97
N GLU A 81 4.84 10.01 -4.77
CA GLU A 81 4.29 10.57 -3.54
C GLU A 81 4.28 12.11 -3.57
N LYS A 82 5.36 12.74 -4.04
CA LYS A 82 5.45 14.19 -4.24
C LYS A 82 4.35 14.73 -5.17
N GLN A 83 4.03 14.03 -6.26
CA GLN A 83 2.95 14.43 -7.18
C GLN A 83 1.57 14.40 -6.52
N GLN A 84 1.37 13.52 -5.55
CA GLN A 84 0.11 13.32 -4.83
C GLN A 84 -0.01 14.16 -3.55
N VAL A 85 0.98 15.00 -3.23
CA VAL A 85 1.03 15.75 -1.97
C VAL A 85 -0.23 16.57 -1.74
N TYR A 86 -0.69 17.33 -2.74
CA TYR A 86 -1.89 18.16 -2.60
C TYR A 86 -3.13 17.35 -2.25
N GLU A 87 -3.32 16.19 -2.88
CA GLU A 87 -4.45 15.30 -2.59
C GLU A 87 -4.34 14.70 -1.19
N LYS A 88 -3.13 14.26 -0.80
CA LYS A 88 -2.88 13.70 0.54
C LYS A 88 -3.15 14.72 1.65
N VAL A 89 -2.65 15.94 1.52
CA VAL A 89 -2.82 16.97 2.57
C VAL A 89 -4.27 17.45 2.67
N ARG A 90 -5.04 17.40 1.58
CA ARG A 90 -6.46 17.77 1.57
C ARG A 90 -7.28 16.99 2.61
N GLY A 91 -6.95 15.71 2.81
CA GLY A 91 -7.58 14.84 3.81
C GLY A 91 -7.17 15.10 5.27
N MET A 92 -6.02 15.74 5.52
CA MET A 92 -5.47 15.93 6.86
C MET A 92 -6.20 17.03 7.62
N ARG A 93 -6.56 16.82 8.88
CA ARG A 93 -7.45 17.75 9.61
C ARG A 93 -6.72 18.91 10.29
N ARG A 94 -5.48 18.68 10.73
CA ARG A 94 -4.71 19.65 11.52
C ARG A 94 -3.53 20.15 10.72
N GLU A 95 -3.17 21.41 10.90
CA GLU A 95 -1.99 21.94 10.24
C GLU A 95 -0.70 21.26 10.72
N SER A 96 -0.63 20.89 12.00
CA SER A 96 0.50 20.13 12.54
C SER A 96 0.70 18.81 11.80
N GLU A 97 -0.38 18.12 11.47
CA GLU A 97 -0.37 16.86 10.69
C GLU A 97 0.19 17.08 9.28
N VAL A 98 -0.23 18.17 8.62
CA VAL A 98 0.32 18.55 7.31
C VAL A 98 1.81 18.85 7.41
N ARG A 99 2.22 19.66 8.39
CA ARG A 99 3.63 20.04 8.57
C ARG A 99 4.50 18.82 8.90
N GLU A 100 4.04 17.93 9.77
CA GLU A 100 4.73 16.68 10.11
C GLU A 100 4.91 15.80 8.87
N TYR A 101 3.85 15.60 8.08
CA TYR A 101 3.92 14.82 6.83
C TYR A 101 4.90 15.41 5.82
N LEU A 102 4.84 16.73 5.59
CA LEU A 102 5.72 17.39 4.62
C LEU A 102 7.19 17.36 5.07
N ALA A 103 7.45 17.51 6.38
CA ALA A 103 8.79 17.42 6.94
C ALA A 103 9.36 16.00 6.80
N ASP A 104 8.55 14.96 7.06
CA ASP A 104 8.93 13.56 6.83
C ASP A 104 9.26 13.29 5.35
N LEU A 105 8.37 13.70 4.44
CA LEU A 105 8.58 13.55 3.00
C LEU A 105 9.88 14.23 2.55
N ASN A 106 10.12 15.47 3.01
CA ASN A 106 11.35 16.19 2.71
C ASN A 106 12.60 15.51 3.29
N SER A 107 12.50 14.93 4.49
CA SER A 107 13.58 14.13 5.08
C SER A 107 13.92 12.92 4.21
N ARG A 108 12.91 12.14 3.81
CA ARG A 108 13.06 10.96 2.94
C ARG A 108 13.60 11.33 1.56
N ILE A 109 13.15 12.43 0.97
CA ILE A 109 13.71 12.96 -0.30
C ILE A 109 15.20 13.28 -0.15
N ARG A 110 15.61 13.98 0.92
CA ARG A 110 17.03 14.31 1.15
C ARG A 110 17.88 13.06 1.35
N LEU A 111 17.36 12.04 2.04
CA LEU A 111 18.05 10.75 2.17
C LEU A 111 18.20 10.07 0.82
N SER A 112 17.15 10.02 0.01
CA SER A 112 17.20 9.43 -1.34
C SER A 112 18.13 10.17 -2.29
N ILE A 113 18.31 11.49 -2.16
CA ILE A 113 19.28 12.25 -2.96
C ILE A 113 20.72 11.85 -2.62
N ARG A 114 20.97 11.51 -1.35
CA ARG A 114 22.31 11.08 -0.88
C ARG A 114 22.61 9.63 -1.23
N ASP A 115 21.57 8.83 -1.43
CA ASP A 115 21.69 7.45 -1.87
C ASP A 115 21.84 7.39 -3.40
N THR A 116 23.09 7.26 -3.86
CA THR A 116 23.42 7.13 -5.29
C THR A 116 23.30 5.67 -5.78
N THR A 117 22.67 4.79 -5.00
CA THR A 117 22.47 3.40 -5.41
C THR A 117 21.32 3.30 -6.41
N GLY A 118 21.61 2.82 -7.62
CA GLY A 118 20.61 2.63 -8.67
C GLY A 118 20.30 3.89 -9.49
N PRO A 119 19.14 3.92 -10.18
CA PRO A 119 18.79 5.02 -11.08
C PRO A 119 18.60 6.35 -10.34
N VAL A 120 19.33 7.38 -10.76
CA VAL A 120 19.20 8.73 -10.21
C VAL A 120 17.96 9.40 -10.79
N VAL A 121 16.94 9.60 -9.95
CA VAL A 121 15.70 10.29 -10.32
C VAL A 121 15.67 11.68 -9.67
N PRO A 122 15.75 12.78 -10.44
CA PRO A 122 15.76 14.13 -9.88
C PRO A 122 14.47 14.46 -9.14
N THR A 123 14.51 14.39 -7.82
CA THR A 123 13.36 14.67 -6.94
C THR A 123 13.80 15.66 -5.87
N GLY A 124 13.55 16.95 -6.08
CA GLY A 124 13.83 17.98 -5.07
C GLY A 124 12.80 18.00 -3.94
N PRO A 125 13.12 18.60 -2.77
CA PRO A 125 12.15 18.78 -1.69
C PRO A 125 10.92 19.58 -2.13
N VAL A 126 9.83 19.46 -1.38
CA VAL A 126 8.61 20.24 -1.55
C VAL A 126 8.69 21.56 -0.78
N ASN A 127 8.01 22.60 -1.28
CA ASN A 127 7.87 23.88 -0.59
C ASN A 127 6.74 23.76 0.44
N GLU A 128 7.11 23.54 1.71
CA GLU A 128 6.15 23.31 2.80
C GLU A 128 5.20 24.48 2.98
N ASP A 129 5.73 25.70 3.02
CA ASP A 129 4.95 26.90 3.30
C ASP A 129 3.92 27.19 2.20
N ALA A 130 4.29 26.97 0.93
CA ALA A 130 3.37 27.10 -0.20
C ALA A 130 2.22 26.10 -0.12
N ILE A 131 2.50 24.84 0.21
CA ILE A 131 1.49 23.78 0.32
C ILE A 131 0.57 24.04 1.51
N ILE A 132 1.12 24.44 2.66
CA ILE A 132 0.33 24.79 3.85
C ILE A 132 -0.57 25.99 3.57
N ALA A 133 -0.05 27.02 2.88
CA ALA A 133 -0.85 28.19 2.49
C ALA A 133 -2.04 27.79 1.61
N GLN A 134 -1.81 26.96 0.58
CA GLN A 134 -2.87 26.45 -0.28
C GLN A 134 -3.87 25.60 0.50
N TRP A 135 -3.40 24.69 1.36
CA TRP A 135 -4.26 23.84 2.19
C TRP A 135 -5.16 24.66 3.13
N ARG A 136 -4.66 25.77 3.69
CA ARG A 136 -5.47 26.71 4.50
C ARG A 136 -6.53 27.42 3.66
N MET A 137 -6.20 27.80 2.42
CA MET A 137 -7.12 28.51 1.52
C MET A 137 -8.28 27.62 1.04
N GLU A 138 -8.01 26.34 0.78
CA GLU A 138 -9.02 25.38 0.33
C GLU A 138 -9.99 24.95 1.45
N ARG A 139 -9.73 25.37 2.69
CA ARG A 139 -10.59 25.09 3.84
C ARG A 139 -11.50 26.27 4.13
N PRO A 140 -12.84 26.06 4.20
CA PRO A 140 -13.70 27.08 4.76
C PRO A 140 -13.24 27.33 6.19
N ALA A 141 -13.12 28.61 6.56
CA ALA A 141 -12.85 28.99 7.95
C ALA A 141 -13.80 28.17 8.82
N THR A 142 -13.23 27.34 9.71
CA THR A 142 -14.03 26.75 10.78
C THR A 142 -14.58 27.94 11.55
N THR A 143 -15.84 28.29 11.27
CA THR A 143 -16.56 29.26 12.06
C THR A 143 -16.43 28.73 13.48
N PRO A 144 -15.82 29.47 14.40
CA PRO A 144 -15.79 29.04 15.79
C PRO A 144 -17.25 28.85 16.16
N ARG A 145 -17.69 27.60 16.38
CA ARG A 145 -19.00 27.36 16.96
C ARG A 145 -18.97 28.17 18.25
N PRO A 146 -19.82 29.21 18.41
CA PRO A 146 -19.84 29.93 19.67
C PRO A 146 -20.05 28.86 20.73
N ARG A 147 -19.08 28.76 21.66
CA ARG A 147 -19.30 27.99 22.89
C ARG A 147 -20.60 28.55 23.43
N SER A 148 -21.68 27.78 23.34
CA SER A 148 -22.94 28.11 23.95
C SER A 148 -22.61 28.37 25.41
N ALA A 149 -22.70 29.64 25.80
CA ALA A 149 -22.43 30.13 27.16
C ALA A 149 -23.52 29.68 28.15
N ASP A 150 -24.35 28.71 27.76
CA ASP A 150 -25.42 28.11 28.53
C ASP A 150 -25.17 26.62 28.75
N GLU A 151 -24.09 26.31 29.47
CA GLU A 151 -24.07 25.12 30.32
C GLU A 151 -23.27 25.49 31.56
N ARG A 152 -23.93 26.20 32.48
CA ARG A 152 -23.46 26.30 33.86
C ARG A 152 -23.32 24.87 34.37
N PRO A 153 -22.15 24.45 34.90
CA PRO A 153 -22.02 23.09 35.41
C PRO A 153 -22.98 22.95 36.59
N ALA A 154 -23.98 22.08 36.45
CA ALA A 154 -24.82 21.68 37.57
C ALA A 154 -23.89 21.10 38.66
N LYS A 155 -23.79 21.79 39.80
CA LYS A 155 -22.98 21.38 40.94
C LYS A 155 -23.44 19.98 41.38
N LYS A 156 -22.66 18.95 41.07
CA LYS A 156 -22.93 17.59 41.53
C LYS A 156 -22.72 17.55 43.04
N LYS A 157 -23.76 17.24 43.80
CA LYS A 157 -23.69 17.11 45.26
C LYS A 157 -22.70 16.00 45.61
N SER A 158 -21.78 16.33 46.52
CA SER A 158 -20.74 15.43 47.02
C SER A 158 -21.37 14.23 47.74
N ILE A 159 -20.75 13.05 47.58
CA ILE A 159 -21.14 11.78 48.23
C ILE A 159 -21.26 11.95 49.76
N TRP A 160 -20.49 12.87 50.35
CA TRP A 160 -20.53 13.19 51.77
C TRP A 160 -21.83 13.87 52.23
N GLN A 161 -22.56 14.55 51.35
CA GLN A 161 -23.86 15.16 51.67
C GLN A 161 -25.02 14.15 51.71
N ARG A 162 -24.79 12.89 51.30
CA ARG A 162 -25.82 11.83 51.29
C ARG A 162 -25.74 10.90 52.51
N LEU A 163 -24.69 11.00 53.33
CA LEU A 163 -24.46 10.09 54.46
C LEU A 163 -24.74 10.71 55.84
N PHE A 164 -25.12 11.99 55.90
CA PHE A 164 -25.42 12.71 57.14
C PHE A 164 -26.74 13.48 57.10
N SER A 165 -27.74 12.97 56.36
CA SER A 165 -29.12 13.46 56.39
C SER A 165 -30.11 12.31 56.51
#